data_AF-A0A9P4TFT7-F1
#
_entry.id   AF-A0A9P4TFT7-F1
#
_cell.length_a   1.000
_cell.length_b   1.000
_cell.length_c   1.000
_cell.angle_alpha   90.00
_cell.angle_beta   90.00
_cell.angle_gamma   90.00
#
_symmetry.space_group_name_H-M   'P 1'
#
loop_
_entity.id
_entity.type
_entity.pdbx_description
1 polymer ?
#
loop_
_entity_poly.entity_id
_entity_poly.type
_entity_poly.pdbx_seq_one_letter_code
_entity_poly.pdbx_strand_id
1 'polypeptide(L)'
;MSINDIPPEIDELILSHLSRNELSAMSKVCKYYREVAEPLLYRNICLLEEDSINVRPLLLTLLSRSDLAARIRKLEIKRGMHLSRSLQQLSDIHNRLEQAQPTIQDSVKETIGSSLYAAGLRTAWFGSIL
;
A
#
# COMPACT_ATOMS: atom_id res chain seq x y z
N MET A 1 0.47 42.41 6.63
CA MET A 1 1.61 41.58 7.08
C MET A 1 1.96 40.64 5.95
N SER A 2 3.22 40.62 5.52
CA SER A 2 3.68 39.70 4.48
C SER A 2 4.16 38.42 5.15
N ILE A 3 3.88 37.26 4.54
CA ILE A 3 4.39 35.97 5.04
C ILE A 3 5.93 35.90 5.02
N ASN A 4 6.57 36.83 4.29
CA ASN A 4 8.02 36.96 4.19
C ASN A 4 8.69 37.61 5.42
N ASP A 5 7.93 38.12 6.39
CA ASP A 5 8.46 38.73 7.62
C ASP A 5 8.67 37.70 8.76
N ILE A 6 8.46 36.42 8.47
CA ILE A 6 8.60 35.34 9.45
C ILE A 6 10.10 35.01 9.62
N PRO A 7 10.61 34.93 10.86
CA PRO A 7 11.98 34.51 11.11
C PRO A 7 12.25 33.10 10.57
N PRO A 8 13.43 32.83 10.01
CA PRO A 8 13.75 31.54 9.41
C PRO A 8 13.67 30.37 10.41
N GLU A 9 13.86 30.64 11.71
CA GLU A 9 13.71 29.66 12.77
C GLU A 9 12.27 29.19 12.94
N ILE A 10 11.30 30.07 12.68
CA ILE A 10 9.88 29.73 12.73
C ILE A 10 9.50 28.88 11.51
N ASP A 11 10.04 29.19 10.34
CA ASP A 11 9.85 28.35 9.15
C ASP A 11 10.45 26.95 9.35
N GLU A 12 11.64 26.84 9.94
CA GLU A 12 12.24 25.53 10.27
C GLU A 12 11.37 24.75 11.27
N LEU A 13 10.80 25.44 12.27
CA LEU A 13 9.88 24.83 13.23
C LEU A 13 8.59 24.34 12.53
N ILE A 14 7.99 25.14 11.66
CA ILE A 14 6.79 24.74 10.91
C ILE A 14 7.09 23.52 10.03
N LEU A 15 8.18 23.58 9.26
CA LEU A 15 8.59 22.49 8.38
C LEU A 15 8.89 21.20 9.16
N SER A 16 9.40 21.29 10.39
CA SER A 16 9.68 20.10 11.22
C SER A 16 8.45 19.27 11.59
N HIS A 17 7.24 19.84 11.48
CA HIS A 17 5.98 19.15 11.73
C HIS A 17 5.35 18.54 10.47
N LEU A 18 5.92 18.80 9.29
CA LEU A 18 5.40 18.28 8.02
C LEU A 18 5.77 16.81 7.81
N SER A 19 4.87 16.09 7.13
CA SER A 19 5.16 14.74 6.65
C SER A 19 6.24 14.76 5.57
N ARG A 20 6.85 13.59 5.31
CA ARG A 20 7.89 13.46 4.29
C ARG A 20 7.44 13.90 2.89
N ASN A 21 6.18 13.66 2.54
CA ASN A 21 5.63 14.04 1.24
C ASN A 21 5.48 15.56 1.13
N GLU A 22 5.02 16.21 2.19
CA GLU A 22 4.88 17.66 2.26
C GLU A 22 6.25 18.34 2.26
N LEU A 23 7.22 17.83 3.02
CA LEU A 23 8.61 18.31 2.97
C LEU A 23 9.22 18.18 1.56
N SER A 24 8.91 17.10 0.85
CA SER A 24 9.35 16.88 -0.55
C SER A 24 8.68 17.86 -1.51
N ALA A 25 7.45 18.29 -1.23
CA ALA A 25 6.83 19.37 -1.98
C ALA A 25 7.48 20.72 -1.66
N MET A 26 7.73 21.01 -0.38
CA MET A 26 8.37 22.25 0.07
C MET A 26 9.76 22.44 -0.50
N SER A 27 10.56 21.36 -0.61
CA SER A 27 11.91 21.44 -1.19
C SER A 27 11.92 21.81 -2.69
N LYS A 28 10.76 21.80 -3.36
CA LYS A 28 10.59 22.13 -4.77
C LYS A 28 9.98 23.51 -5.02
N VAL A 29 9.53 24.21 -3.98
CA VAL A 29 8.85 25.52 -4.13
C VAL A 29 9.82 26.62 -4.54
N CYS A 30 10.90 26.82 -3.78
CA CYS A 30 11.91 27.83 -4.07
C CYS A 30 13.27 27.45 -3.45
N LYS A 31 14.32 28.20 -3.78
CA LYS A 31 15.68 27.95 -3.25
C LYS A 31 15.74 27.99 -1.72
N TYR A 32 15.04 28.93 -1.10
CA TYR A 32 14.96 29.07 0.36
C TYR A 32 14.37 27.81 1.01
N TYR A 33 13.16 27.40 0.60
CA TYR A 33 12.52 26.22 1.19
C TYR A 33 13.26 24.92 0.88
N ARG A 34 14.00 24.86 -0.23
CA ARG A 34 14.92 23.74 -0.48
C ARG A 34 16.02 23.67 0.57
N GLU A 35 16.67 24.78 0.89
CA GLU A 35 17.76 24.82 1.87
C GLU A 35 17.29 24.46 3.29
N VAL A 36 16.04 24.75 3.64
CA VAL A 36 15.47 24.42 4.96
C VAL A 36 14.83 23.03 5.00
N ALA A 37 14.06 22.63 3.98
CA ALA A 37 13.33 21.36 3.97
C ALA A 37 14.20 20.14 3.62
N GLU A 38 15.23 20.31 2.78
CA GLU A 38 16.10 19.20 2.37
C GLU A 38 16.84 18.57 3.57
N PRO A 39 17.46 19.33 4.50
CA PRO A 39 17.99 18.79 5.76
C PRO A 39 17.00 17.94 6.55
N LEU A 40 15.73 18.36 6.62
CA LEU A 40 14.69 17.68 7.37
C LEU A 40 14.27 16.37 6.69
N LEU A 41 14.26 16.33 5.35
CA LEU A 41 13.99 15.11 4.56
C LEU A 41 15.01 13.99 4.80
N TYR A 42 16.28 14.36 4.95
CA TYR A 42 17.38 13.40 5.17
C TYR A 42 17.65 13.12 6.64
N ARG A 43 17.03 13.86 7.58
CA ARG A 43 17.24 13.68 9.03
C ARG A 43 16.85 12.29 9.52
N ASN A 44 15.73 11.77 9.04
CA ASN A 44 15.21 10.44 9.41
C ASN A 44 14.85 9.65 8.15
N ILE A 45 15.70 8.71 7.78
CA ILE A 45 15.50 7.85 6.61
C ILE A 45 14.93 6.53 7.09
N CYS A 46 13.73 6.18 6.59
CA CYS A 46 13.12 4.88 6.78
C CYS A 46 13.01 4.19 5.42
N LEU A 47 13.65 3.03 5.29
CA LEU A 47 13.61 2.18 4.11
C LEU A 47 12.72 0.98 4.40
N LEU A 48 11.78 0.67 3.51
CA LEU A 48 11.04 -0.59 3.59
C LEU A 48 11.83 -1.68 2.87
N GLU A 49 11.79 -2.91 3.36
CA GLU A 49 12.50 -4.06 2.76
C GLU A 49 12.05 -4.31 1.30
N GLU A 50 10.80 -3.95 0.98
CA GLU A 50 10.25 -3.97 -0.39
C GLU A 50 10.85 -2.87 -1.29
N ASP A 51 11.38 -1.79 -0.72
CA ASP A 51 12.06 -0.69 -1.43
C ASP A 51 13.50 -1.03 -1.80
N SER A 52 13.91 -2.31 -1.79
CA SER A 52 15.28 -2.76 -2.09
C SER A 52 15.89 -2.14 -3.36
N ILE A 53 15.06 -1.80 -4.35
CA ILE A 53 15.46 -1.12 -5.59
C ILE A 53 15.90 0.34 -5.36
N ASN A 54 15.34 1.02 -4.36
CA ASN A 54 15.61 2.43 -4.03
C ASN A 54 16.75 2.62 -3.02
N VAL A 55 17.24 1.54 -2.39
CA VAL A 55 18.32 1.61 -1.40
C VAL A 55 19.66 1.99 -2.04
N ARG A 56 19.96 1.42 -3.22
CA ARG A 56 21.20 1.68 -3.95
C ARG A 56 21.36 3.14 -4.39
N PRO A 57 20.40 3.77 -5.09
CA PRO A 57 20.53 5.18 -5.48
C PRO A 57 20.55 6.11 -4.26
N LEU A 58 19.84 5.77 -3.18
CA LEU A 58 19.92 6.53 -1.94
C LEU A 58 21.33 6.48 -1.34
N LEU A 59 21.93 5.28 -1.21
CA LEU A 59 23.30 5.12 -0.72
C LEU A 59 24.30 5.88 -1.59
N LEU A 60 24.19 5.79 -2.92
CA LEU A 60 25.05 6.56 -3.83
C LEU A 60 24.88 8.06 -3.62
N THR A 61 23.65 8.54 -3.46
CA THR A 61 23.37 9.96 -3.19
C THR A 61 24.03 10.41 -1.89
N LEU A 62 23.94 9.60 -0.83
CA LEU A 62 24.55 9.90 0.46
C LEU A 62 26.08 9.90 0.41
N LEU A 63 26.68 9.00 -0.38
CA LEU A 63 28.13 8.96 -0.58
C LEU A 63 28.64 10.14 -1.43
N SER A 64 27.85 10.59 -2.41
CA SER A 64 28.20 11.75 -3.25
C SER A 64 27.93 13.10 -2.58
N ARG A 65 26.98 13.16 -1.64
CA ARG A 65 26.59 14.37 -0.92
C ARG A 65 26.82 14.22 0.58
N SER A 66 28.07 14.39 0.99
CA SER A 66 28.49 14.30 2.40
C SER A 66 27.81 15.34 3.29
N ASP A 67 27.40 16.48 2.72
CA ASP A 67 26.60 17.53 3.36
C ASP A 67 25.22 17.00 3.85
N LEU A 68 24.60 16.12 3.07
CA LEU A 68 23.33 15.49 3.41
C LEU A 68 23.54 14.31 4.36
N ALA A 69 24.59 13.52 4.13
CA ALA A 69 24.93 12.40 5.01
C ALA A 69 25.17 12.86 6.46
N ALA A 70 25.84 14.01 6.64
CA ALA A 70 26.07 14.62 7.96
C ALA A 70 24.78 15.01 8.69
N ARG A 71 23.65 15.16 7.98
CA ARG A 71 22.36 15.57 8.55
C ARG A 71 21.50 14.38 8.96
N ILE A 72 21.87 13.15 8.58
CA ILE A 72 21.16 11.94 8.99
C ILE A 72 21.35 11.73 10.49
N ARG A 73 20.25 11.69 11.23
CA ARG A 73 20.23 11.31 12.65
C ARG A 73 19.72 9.89 12.87
N LYS A 74 18.90 9.38 11.94
CA LYS A 74 18.29 8.06 12.05
C LYS A 74 18.17 7.40 10.68
N LEU A 75 18.65 6.17 10.59
CA LEU A 75 18.49 5.29 9.44
C LEU A 75 17.84 3.99 9.92
N GLU A 76 16.62 3.71 9.48
CA GLU A 76 15.88 2.49 9.82
C GLU A 76 15.55 1.70 8.57
N ILE A 77 15.68 0.38 8.67
CA ILE A 77 15.18 -0.57 7.67
C ILE A 77 14.04 -1.33 8.33
N LYS A 78 12.82 -1.18 7.81
CA LYS A 78 11.63 -1.87 8.31
C LYS A 78 11.23 -2.96 7.33
N ARG A 79 10.93 -4.14 7.84
CA ARG A 79 10.25 -5.16 7.03
C ARG A 79 8.87 -4.65 6.66
N GLY A 80 8.59 -4.53 5.38
CA GLY A 80 7.23 -4.26 4.92
C GLY A 80 6.33 -5.40 5.39
N MET A 81 5.29 -5.10 6.17
CA MET A 81 4.27 -6.10 6.42
C MET A 81 3.47 -6.28 5.13
N HIS A 82 3.59 -7.47 4.55
CA HIS A 82 2.91 -8.01 3.38
C HIS A 82 1.36 -8.12 3.55
N LEU A 83 0.72 -7.16 4.22
CA LEU A 83 -0.72 -7.20 4.46
C LEU A 83 -1.50 -7.08 3.14
N SER A 84 -0.97 -6.33 2.17
CA SER A 84 -1.61 -6.12 0.86
C SER A 84 -1.73 -7.42 0.06
N ARG A 85 -0.64 -8.19 -0.06
CA ARG A 85 -0.68 -9.48 -0.77
C ARG A 85 -1.45 -10.55 0.00
N SER A 86 -1.39 -10.53 1.34
CA SER A 86 -2.20 -11.47 2.14
C SER A 86 -3.70 -11.17 2.04
N LEU A 87 -4.10 -9.90 2.02
CA LEU A 87 -5.50 -9.50 1.80
C LEU A 87 -5.97 -9.81 0.38
N GLN A 88 -5.09 -9.64 -0.61
CA GLN A 88 -5.39 -9.97 -2.01
C GLN A 88 -5.50 -11.48 -2.23
N GLN A 89 -4.65 -12.27 -1.57
CA GLN A 89 -4.79 -13.73 -1.52
C GLN A 89 -6.08 -14.16 -0.81
N LEU A 90 -6.47 -13.50 0.27
CA LEU A 90 -7.73 -13.78 0.97
C LEU A 90 -8.94 -13.43 0.11
N SER A 91 -8.92 -12.32 -0.63
CA SER A 91 -9.99 -12.00 -1.58
C SER A 91 -10.05 -12.99 -2.74
N ASP A 92 -8.91 -13.47 -3.25
CA ASP A 92 -8.87 -14.47 -4.30
C ASP A 92 -9.39 -15.84 -3.82
N ILE A 93 -9.08 -16.22 -2.58
CA ILE A 93 -9.63 -17.43 -1.95
C ILE A 93 -11.14 -17.30 -1.78
N HIS A 94 -11.63 -16.15 -1.33
CA HIS A 94 -13.07 -15.90 -1.17
C HIS A 94 -13.81 -15.99 -2.52
N ASN A 95 -13.28 -15.33 -3.56
CA ASN A 95 -13.85 -15.38 -4.91
C ASN A 95 -13.88 -16.81 -5.48
N ARG A 96 -12.85 -17.62 -5.21
CA ARG A 96 -12.81 -19.03 -5.63
C ARG A 96 -13.81 -19.90 -4.87
N LEU A 97 -14.08 -19.61 -3.60
CA LEU A 97 -15.08 -20.32 -2.81
C LEU A 97 -16.50 -19.97 -3.27
N GLU A 98 -16.79 -18.71 -3.58
CA GLU A 98 -18.08 -18.31 -4.15
C GLU A 98 -18.32 -18.93 -5.53
N GLN A 99 -17.27 -19.02 -6.37
CA GLN A 99 -17.36 -19.67 -7.69
C GLN A 99 -17.47 -21.20 -7.60
N ALA A 100 -17.05 -21.83 -6.50
CA ALA A 100 -17.17 -23.28 -6.30
C ALA A 100 -18.53 -23.71 -5.73
N GLN A 101 -19.31 -22.81 -5.16
CA GLN A 101 -20.67 -23.10 -4.67
C GLN A 101 -21.69 -23.51 -5.75
N PRO A 102 -21.74 -22.94 -6.97
CA PRO A 102 -22.68 -23.41 -8.00
C PRO A 102 -22.34 -24.83 -8.49
N THR A 103 -21.07 -25.23 -8.51
CA THR A 103 -20.63 -26.55 -9.00
C THR A 103 -21.14 -27.70 -8.12
N ILE A 104 -21.26 -27.48 -6.81
CA ILE A 104 -21.83 -28.48 -5.88
C ILE A 104 -23.34 -28.61 -6.10
N GLN A 105 -24.04 -27.51 -6.37
CA GLN A 105 -25.48 -27.58 -6.64
C GLN A 105 -25.81 -28.28 -7.96
N ASP A 106 -25.00 -28.08 -9.00
CA ASP A 106 -25.22 -28.70 -10.31
C ASP A 106 -24.84 -30.19 -10.33
N SER A 107 -23.73 -30.59 -9.67
CA SER A 107 -23.41 -32.02 -9.50
C SER A 107 -24.41 -32.77 -8.62
N VAL A 108 -24.98 -32.13 -7.58
CA VAL A 108 -26.04 -32.75 -6.77
C VAL A 108 -27.34 -32.86 -7.56
N LYS A 109 -27.72 -31.86 -8.37
CA LYS A 109 -28.87 -31.95 -9.27
C LYS A 109 -28.70 -33.02 -10.33
N GLU A 110 -27.53 -33.16 -10.94
CA GLU A 110 -27.26 -34.23 -11.91
C GLU A 110 -27.28 -35.62 -11.28
N THR A 111 -26.72 -35.78 -10.08
CA THR A 111 -26.69 -37.08 -9.38
C THR A 111 -28.10 -37.49 -8.90
N ILE A 112 -28.89 -36.54 -8.40
CA ILE A 112 -30.28 -36.78 -8.00
C ILE A 112 -31.18 -36.99 -9.23
N GLY A 113 -30.98 -36.20 -10.29
CA GLY A 113 -31.70 -36.35 -11.55
C GLY A 113 -31.45 -37.71 -12.20
N SER A 114 -30.18 -38.10 -12.37
CA SER A 114 -29.82 -39.39 -12.97
C SER A 114 -30.27 -40.59 -12.14
N SER A 115 -30.27 -40.50 -10.80
CA SER A 115 -30.84 -41.52 -9.91
C SER A 115 -32.37 -41.64 -10.04
N LEU A 116 -33.09 -40.54 -10.18
CA LEU A 116 -34.55 -40.52 -10.35
C LEU A 116 -35.00 -41.01 -11.75
N TYR A 117 -34.24 -40.69 -12.81
CA TYR A 117 -34.49 -41.21 -14.15
C TYR A 117 -34.25 -42.73 -14.24
N ALA A 118 -33.24 -43.26 -13.54
CA ALA A 118 -32.99 -44.70 -13.47
C ALA A 118 -34.10 -45.46 -12.68
N ALA A 119 -34.80 -44.79 -11.76
CA ALA A 119 -35.88 -45.35 -10.95
C ALA A 119 -37.29 -45.23 -11.57
N GLY A 120 -37.42 -44.66 -12.77
CA GLY A 120 -38.69 -44.61 -13.51
C GLY A 120 -39.76 -43.66 -12.93
N LEU A 121 -39.42 -42.77 -12.01
CA LEU A 121 -40.34 -41.82 -11.38
C LEU A 121 -40.43 -40.52 -12.21
N ARG A 122 -41.40 -40.44 -13.12
CA ARG A 122 -41.85 -39.15 -13.66
C ARG A 122 -42.64 -38.41 -12.59
N THR A 123 -42.03 -37.46 -11.89
CA THR A 123 -42.79 -36.49 -11.10
C THR A 123 -42.55 -35.09 -11.64
N ALA A 124 -43.67 -34.48 -12.04
CA ALA A 124 -43.78 -33.06 -12.31
C ALA A 124 -43.59 -32.28 -11.00
N TRP A 125 -42.64 -31.33 -10.98
CA TRP A 125 -42.57 -30.08 -10.17
C TRP A 125 -41.09 -29.67 -10.05
N PHE A 126 -40.69 -28.41 -10.24
CA PHE A 126 -41.09 -27.25 -9.44
C PHE A 126 -41.63 -26.10 -10.30
N GLY A 127 -42.89 -25.74 -10.06
CA GLY A 127 -43.44 -24.45 -10.42
C GLY A 127 -44.43 -24.02 -9.34
N SER A 128 -43.92 -23.47 -8.24
CA SER A 128 -44.64 -22.57 -7.32
C SER A 128 -43.72 -22.16 -6.15
N ILE A 129 -43.01 -21.05 -6.30
CA ILE A 129 -42.69 -20.15 -5.18
C ILE A 129 -43.10 -18.75 -5.64
N LEU A 130 -44.39 -18.44 -5.46
CA LEU A 130 -44.88 -17.17 -4.96
C LEU A 130 -46.23 -17.43 -4.27
#